data_AF-A0A0H3A4Z3-F1
#
_entry.id   AF-A0A0H3A4Z3-F1
#
_cell.length_a   1.000
_cell.length_b   1.000
_cell.length_c   1.000
_cell.angle_alpha   90.00
_cell.angle_beta   90.00
_cell.angle_gamma   90.00
#
_symmetry.space_group_name_H-M   'P 1'
#
loop_
_entity.id
_entity.type
_entity.pdbx_description
1 polymer ?
#
loop_
_entity_poly.entity_id
_entity_poly.type
_entity_poly.pdbx_seq_one_letter_code
_entity_poly.pdbx_strand_id
1 'polypeptide(L)'
;MKAGYETMTPEELRRLTATHDEADYEIVDVREPAEYRQGHLPGAKHIPVGEVEARLDELVPGRTHIFYCRSGARSRAALTFAVESGLTLGPLYDLAGGILAWDGHTVPDEPRLATFAHVSDMRSLLLRAIDMEKAVHGLYTRVRAASGRPVVCELMDRLVGVEVAHARVIYRELRKWWAAADGELPPFETLFETLEGRVLEGGRSVDELEPWIRSASTGDCHEVADLALELEFAAYDLYRTLADEAVQGSGLGEDAARVFLDLASQEKAHARMIVAAMARFGEEGADATA
;
A
#
# COMPACT_ATOMS: atom_id res chain seq x y z
N MET A 1 0.04 -3.26 38.37
CA MET A 1 1.05 -3.63 37.36
C MET A 1 0.80 -2.76 36.14
N LYS A 2 1.84 -2.17 35.53
CA LYS A 2 1.67 -1.50 34.22
C LYS A 2 1.28 -2.57 33.20
N ALA A 3 0.38 -2.26 32.29
CA ALA A 3 -0.28 -3.23 31.41
C ALA A 3 0.62 -3.93 30.38
N GLY A 4 1.94 -3.68 30.37
CA GLY A 4 2.87 -4.23 29.37
C GLY A 4 2.74 -3.59 27.98
N TYR A 5 1.75 -2.71 27.78
CA TYR A 5 1.51 -1.94 26.57
C TYR A 5 1.08 -0.50 26.93
N GLU A 6 1.13 0.39 25.94
CA GLU A 6 0.71 1.79 26.06
C GLU A 6 -0.45 2.10 25.12
N THR A 7 -1.03 3.29 25.22
CA THR A 7 -2.10 3.75 24.32
C THR A 7 -1.53 4.76 23.34
N MET A 8 -1.87 4.61 22.05
CA MET A 8 -1.48 5.53 20.98
C MET A 8 -2.72 6.17 20.37
N THR A 9 -2.72 7.48 20.20
CA THR A 9 -3.79 8.22 19.53
C THR A 9 -3.70 8.07 18.00
N PRO A 10 -4.81 8.30 17.26
CA PRO A 10 -4.78 8.36 15.79
C PRO A 10 -3.74 9.35 15.24
N GLU A 11 -3.52 10.47 15.92
CA GLU A 11 -2.52 11.47 15.48
C GLU A 11 -1.08 11.02 15.74
N GLU A 12 -0.82 10.31 16.85
CA GLU A 12 0.48 9.68 17.09
C GLU A 12 0.76 8.57 16.08
N LEU A 13 -0.25 7.76 15.72
CA LEU A 13 -0.12 6.75 14.67
C LEU A 13 0.19 7.40 13.31
N ARG A 14 -0.52 8.48 12.94
CA ARG A 14 -0.21 9.26 11.72
C ARG A 14 1.22 9.77 11.73
N ARG A 15 1.69 10.29 12.87
CA ARG A 15 3.06 10.79 13.02
C ARG A 15 4.07 9.65 12.88
N LEU A 16 3.83 8.52 13.53
CA LEU A 16 4.70 7.34 13.47
C LEU A 16 4.86 6.86 12.02
N THR A 17 3.74 6.64 11.32
CA THR A 17 3.73 6.22 9.89
C THR A 17 4.27 7.30 8.95
N ALA A 18 4.37 8.56 9.39
CA ALA A 18 4.99 9.64 8.63
C ALA A 18 6.51 9.71 8.78
N THR A 19 7.05 9.35 9.94
CA THR A 19 8.46 9.59 10.27
C THR A 19 9.32 8.33 10.36
N HIS A 20 8.71 7.14 10.41
CA HIS A 20 9.43 5.87 10.50
C HIS A 20 9.41 5.12 9.18
N ASP A 21 10.40 4.25 9.02
CA ASP A 21 10.44 3.35 7.88
C ASP A 21 9.36 2.29 8.02
N GLU A 22 8.93 1.80 6.87
CA GLU A 22 7.93 0.74 6.75
C GLU A 22 8.33 -0.55 7.48
N ALA A 23 9.61 -0.76 7.75
CA ALA A 23 10.14 -1.93 8.45
C ALA A 23 10.15 -1.77 9.99
N ASP A 24 9.82 -0.60 10.52
CA ASP A 24 9.94 -0.29 11.95
C ASP A 24 8.67 -0.61 12.75
N TYR A 25 7.53 -0.81 12.06
CA TYR A 25 6.23 -0.94 12.70
C TYR A 25 5.29 -1.90 11.98
N GLU A 26 4.29 -2.39 12.74
CA GLU A 26 3.18 -3.20 12.24
C GLU A 26 1.87 -2.71 12.86
N ILE A 27 0.87 -2.51 12.00
CA ILE A 27 -0.50 -2.21 12.44
C ILE A 27 -1.28 -3.53 12.39
N VAL A 28 -1.90 -3.91 13.51
CA VAL A 28 -2.59 -5.20 13.66
C VAL A 28 -4.08 -4.96 13.84
N ASP A 29 -4.87 -5.40 12.86
CA ASP A 29 -6.34 -5.41 12.94
C ASP A 29 -6.81 -6.73 13.56
N VAL A 30 -7.46 -6.66 14.71
CA VAL A 30 -8.03 -7.84 15.39
C VAL A 30 -9.55 -8.00 15.26
N ARG A 31 -10.16 -7.28 14.32
CA ARG A 31 -11.60 -7.38 14.02
C ARG A 31 -11.94 -8.66 13.26
N GLU A 32 -13.24 -8.92 13.13
CA GLU A 32 -13.72 -10.05 12.33
C GLU A 32 -13.45 -9.83 10.83
N PRO A 33 -13.30 -10.90 10.01
CA PRO A 33 -13.03 -10.78 8.58
C PRO A 33 -14.03 -9.91 7.81
N ALA A 34 -15.30 -9.92 8.22
CA ALA A 34 -16.32 -9.07 7.60
C ALA A 34 -16.11 -7.57 7.90
N GLU A 35 -15.57 -7.21 9.07
CA GLU A 35 -15.25 -5.82 9.42
C GLU A 35 -13.98 -5.34 8.71
N TYR A 36 -12.97 -6.21 8.58
CA TYR A 36 -11.73 -5.90 7.86
C TYR A 36 -12.01 -5.57 6.38
N ARG A 37 -12.79 -6.43 5.71
CA ARG A 37 -13.19 -6.23 4.30
C ARG A 37 -14.11 -5.03 4.06
N GLN A 38 -14.81 -4.53 5.07
CA GLN A 38 -15.60 -3.31 4.92
C GLN A 38 -14.74 -2.04 4.87
N GLY A 39 -13.51 -2.12 5.35
CA GLY A 39 -12.62 -0.97 5.50
C GLY A 39 -11.66 -1.20 6.65
N HIS A 40 -10.36 -1.20 6.36
CA HIS A 40 -9.28 -1.33 7.34
C HIS A 40 -8.23 -0.23 7.14
N LEU A 41 -7.38 -0.01 8.15
CA LEU A 41 -6.24 0.89 8.01
C LEU A 41 -5.28 0.33 6.96
N PRO A 42 -4.87 1.11 5.95
CA PRO A 42 -3.96 0.63 4.92
C PRO A 42 -2.70 -0.02 5.51
N GLY A 43 -2.30 -1.18 5.00
CA GLY A 43 -1.13 -1.93 5.43
C GLY A 43 -1.30 -2.65 6.77
N ALA A 44 -2.52 -2.76 7.29
CA ALA A 44 -2.78 -3.48 8.53
C ALA A 44 -2.77 -5.00 8.30
N LYS A 45 -1.95 -5.71 9.07
CA LYS A 45 -1.97 -7.18 9.17
C LYS A 45 -3.24 -7.61 9.89
N HIS A 46 -4.01 -8.50 9.28
CA HIS A 46 -5.27 -9.00 9.83
C HIS A 46 -5.06 -10.28 10.66
N ILE A 47 -5.30 -10.19 11.96
CA ILE A 47 -5.24 -11.31 12.91
C ILE A 47 -6.47 -11.24 13.82
N PRO A 48 -7.60 -11.89 13.47
CA PRO A 48 -8.82 -11.86 14.27
C PRO A 48 -8.57 -12.20 15.75
N VAL A 49 -9.23 -11.50 16.68
CA VAL A 49 -8.98 -11.64 18.13
C VAL A 49 -9.05 -13.10 18.63
N GLY A 50 -9.91 -13.94 18.04
CA GLY A 50 -10.04 -15.35 18.39
C GLY A 50 -8.88 -16.24 17.91
N GLU A 51 -8.04 -15.72 17.02
CA GLU A 51 -6.88 -16.42 16.44
C GLU A 51 -5.55 -15.85 16.95
N VAL A 52 -5.56 -14.65 17.56
CA VAL A 52 -4.35 -13.93 17.98
C VAL A 52 -3.38 -14.83 18.73
N GLU A 53 -3.82 -15.51 19.80
CA GLU A 53 -2.93 -16.33 20.64
C GLU A 53 -2.16 -17.39 19.83
N ALA A 54 -2.77 -17.94 18.78
CA ALA A 54 -2.17 -18.95 17.92
C ALA A 54 -1.32 -18.38 16.77
N ARG A 55 -1.42 -17.08 16.51
CA ARG A 55 -0.82 -16.38 15.36
C ARG A 55 0.13 -15.24 15.78
N LEU A 56 0.46 -15.12 17.06
CA LEU A 56 1.36 -14.09 17.58
C LEU A 56 2.79 -14.20 17.02
N ASP A 57 3.19 -15.38 16.57
CA ASP A 57 4.47 -15.65 15.92
C ASP A 57 4.56 -15.11 14.48
N GLU A 58 3.44 -14.69 13.89
CA GLU A 58 3.40 -13.95 12.61
C GLU A 58 3.89 -12.50 12.76
N LEU A 59 3.97 -11.97 13.99
CA LEU A 59 4.44 -10.61 14.26
C LEU A 59 5.97 -10.53 14.23
N VAL A 60 6.51 -9.48 13.62
CA VAL A 60 7.95 -9.37 13.39
C VAL A 60 8.66 -8.86 14.66
N PRO A 61 9.60 -9.63 15.22
CA PRO A 61 10.33 -9.24 16.43
C PRO A 61 11.01 -7.88 16.30
N GLY A 62 10.99 -7.10 17.37
CA GLY A 62 11.64 -5.78 17.45
C GLY A 62 10.87 -4.62 16.82
N ARG A 63 9.84 -4.86 16.00
CA ARG A 63 8.98 -3.77 15.47
C ARG A 63 8.08 -3.17 16.55
N THR A 64 7.62 -1.95 16.31
CA THR A 64 6.53 -1.36 17.09
C THR A 64 5.21 -1.92 16.61
N HIS A 65 4.38 -2.48 17.51
CA HIS A 65 3.11 -3.10 17.16
C HIS A 65 1.95 -2.27 17.67
N ILE A 66 1.05 -1.90 16.76
CA ILE A 66 -0.14 -1.09 17.06
C ILE A 66 -1.38 -1.92 16.79
N PHE A 67 -2.00 -2.41 17.86
CA PHE A 67 -3.22 -3.20 17.79
C PHE A 67 -4.43 -2.27 17.77
N TYR A 68 -5.39 -2.57 16.90
CA TYR A 68 -6.67 -1.91 16.91
C TYR A 68 -7.81 -2.89 16.68
N CYS A 69 -9.00 -2.48 17.11
CA CYS A 69 -10.24 -3.13 16.72
C CYS A 69 -11.28 -2.05 16.43
N ARG A 70 -12.58 -2.38 16.56
CA ARG A 70 -13.64 -1.38 16.40
C ARG A 70 -13.49 -0.18 17.34
N SER A 71 -13.34 -0.43 18.65
CA SER A 71 -13.38 0.63 19.68
C SER A 71 -12.36 0.47 20.84
N GLY A 72 -11.42 -0.48 20.74
CA GLY A 72 -10.36 -0.73 21.73
C GLY A 72 -10.57 -1.95 22.65
N ALA A 73 -11.77 -2.53 22.72
CA ALA A 73 -12.02 -3.65 23.64
C ALA A 73 -11.27 -4.94 23.27
N ARG A 74 -11.35 -5.36 21.99
CA ARG A 74 -10.72 -6.59 21.49
C ARG A 74 -9.20 -6.46 21.36
N SER A 75 -8.71 -5.29 20.94
CA SER A 75 -7.27 -5.01 20.83
C SER A 75 -6.56 -5.07 22.19
N ARG A 76 -7.17 -4.55 23.26
CA ARG A 76 -6.62 -4.71 24.62
C ARG A 76 -6.59 -6.16 25.12
N ALA A 77 -7.55 -6.99 24.71
CA ALA A 77 -7.50 -8.42 24.99
C ALA A 77 -6.36 -9.10 24.21
N ALA A 78 -6.24 -8.82 22.91
CA ALA A 78 -5.14 -9.30 22.07
C ALA A 78 -3.76 -8.89 22.62
N LEU A 79 -3.61 -7.64 23.07
CA LEU A 79 -2.39 -7.14 23.70
C LEU A 79 -2.05 -7.84 25.01
N THR A 80 -3.07 -8.27 25.77
CA THR A 80 -2.84 -9.08 26.99
C THR A 80 -2.18 -10.40 26.61
N PHE A 81 -2.69 -11.08 25.58
CA PHE A 81 -2.08 -12.31 25.05
C PHE A 81 -0.66 -12.06 24.51
N ALA A 82 -0.44 -10.95 23.80
CA ALA A 82 0.88 -10.58 23.29
C ALA A 82 1.90 -10.40 24.43
N VAL A 83 1.53 -9.69 25.51
CA VAL A 83 2.38 -9.50 26.70
C VAL A 83 2.65 -10.83 27.42
N GLU A 84 1.65 -11.71 27.53
CA GLU A 84 1.76 -12.99 28.23
C GLU A 84 2.50 -14.08 27.42
N SER A 85 2.60 -13.92 26.10
CA SER A 85 3.23 -14.89 25.19
C SER A 85 4.72 -15.15 25.47
N GLY A 86 5.41 -14.18 26.09
CA GLY A 86 6.86 -14.24 26.29
C GLY A 86 7.68 -14.08 25.01
N LEU A 87 7.05 -13.75 23.88
CA LEU A 87 7.75 -13.41 22.63
C LEU A 87 8.54 -12.11 22.80
N THR A 88 9.70 -12.03 22.15
CA THR A 88 10.52 -10.81 22.10
C THR A 88 9.95 -9.84 21.06
N LEU A 89 8.76 -9.31 21.33
CA LEU A 89 8.16 -8.23 20.55
C LEU A 89 8.76 -6.89 20.95
N GLY A 90 8.70 -5.91 20.05
CA GLY A 90 9.03 -4.53 20.38
C GLY A 90 7.90 -3.84 21.14
N PRO A 91 7.88 -2.49 21.17
CA PRO A 91 6.84 -1.73 21.86
C PRO A 91 5.43 -2.11 21.40
N LEU A 92 4.50 -2.23 22.36
CA LEU A 92 3.11 -2.63 22.11
C LEU A 92 2.16 -1.46 22.43
N TYR A 93 1.24 -1.17 21.50
CA TYR A 93 0.28 -0.08 21.61
C TYR A 93 -1.16 -0.52 21.30
N ASP A 94 -2.12 0.01 22.06
CA ASP A 94 -3.55 0.01 21.73
C ASP A 94 -3.90 1.33 21.02
N LEU A 95 -4.52 1.26 19.84
CA LEU A 95 -5.02 2.45 19.15
C LEU A 95 -6.26 3.00 19.89
N ALA A 96 -6.11 4.19 20.46
CA ALA A 96 -7.15 4.86 21.23
C ALA A 96 -8.42 5.06 20.39
N GLY A 97 -9.53 4.50 20.87
CA GLY A 97 -10.82 4.57 20.19
C GLY A 97 -10.99 3.62 18.99
N GLY A 98 -9.97 2.81 18.68
CA GLY A 98 -9.97 1.89 17.56
C GLY A 98 -10.18 2.60 16.21
N ILE A 99 -10.66 1.85 15.22
CA ILE A 99 -10.94 2.41 13.89
C ILE A 99 -12.05 3.47 13.90
N LEU A 100 -12.94 3.48 14.90
CA LEU A 100 -13.97 4.53 15.01
C LEU A 100 -13.40 5.93 15.29
N ALA A 101 -12.19 6.01 15.84
CA ALA A 101 -11.47 7.26 16.05
C ALA A 101 -10.51 7.59 14.89
N TRP A 102 -10.38 6.70 13.91
CA TRP A 102 -9.56 6.94 12.73
C TRP A 102 -10.33 7.76 11.71
N ASP A 103 -9.82 8.96 11.43
CA ASP A 103 -10.31 9.92 10.44
C ASP A 103 -9.45 9.92 9.15
N GLY A 104 -8.51 8.98 9.02
CA GLY A 104 -7.72 8.79 7.82
C GLY A 104 -8.39 7.86 6.81
N HIS A 105 -7.69 7.62 5.69
CA HIS A 105 -8.17 6.72 4.65
C HIS A 105 -8.28 5.28 5.17
N THR A 106 -9.21 4.51 4.58
CA THR A 106 -9.38 3.07 4.83
C THR A 106 -9.48 2.34 3.51
N VAL A 107 -8.88 1.16 3.42
CA VAL A 107 -8.94 0.31 2.22
C VAL A 107 -10.03 -0.74 2.41
N PRO A 108 -10.93 -0.93 1.43
CA PRO A 108 -11.91 -2.01 1.46
C PRO A 108 -11.31 -3.32 0.94
N ASP A 109 -12.06 -4.42 1.12
CA ASP A 109 -11.71 -5.78 0.71
C ASP A 109 -10.41 -6.30 1.34
N GLU A 110 -9.93 -7.46 0.87
CA GLU A 110 -8.63 -8.02 1.23
C GLU A 110 -7.60 -7.74 0.12
N PRO A 111 -6.32 -7.57 0.46
CA PRO A 111 -5.24 -7.46 -0.52
C PRO A 111 -5.26 -8.61 -1.53
N ARG A 112 -5.12 -8.30 -2.83
CA ARG A 112 -5.22 -9.27 -3.93
C ARG A 112 -3.88 -10.00 -4.18
N LEU A 113 -3.51 -10.86 -3.23
CA LEU A 113 -2.25 -11.62 -3.26
C LEU A 113 -2.09 -12.54 -4.47
N ALA A 114 -3.20 -12.97 -5.08
CA ALA A 114 -3.19 -13.79 -6.30
C ALA A 114 -2.37 -13.19 -7.45
N THR A 115 -2.18 -11.87 -7.45
CA THR A 115 -1.30 -11.14 -8.39
C THR A 115 0.14 -11.67 -8.39
N PHE A 116 0.60 -12.22 -7.27
CA PHE A 116 1.95 -12.77 -7.08
C PHE A 116 1.96 -14.30 -6.88
N ALA A 117 0.83 -15.00 -7.04
CA ALA A 117 0.74 -16.44 -6.75
C ALA A 117 1.70 -17.34 -7.57
N HIS A 118 2.17 -16.87 -8.72
CA HIS A 118 3.13 -17.59 -9.58
C HIS A 118 4.54 -17.01 -9.54
N VAL A 119 4.77 -16.01 -8.69
CA VAL A 119 6.10 -15.43 -8.46
C VAL A 119 6.83 -16.34 -7.48
N SER A 120 7.96 -16.89 -7.92
CA SER A 120 8.73 -17.87 -7.15
C SER A 120 10.19 -17.48 -6.95
N ASP A 121 10.62 -16.39 -7.58
CA ASP A 121 11.97 -15.85 -7.46
C ASP A 121 11.97 -14.32 -7.55
N MET A 122 13.05 -13.70 -7.07
CA MET A 122 13.20 -12.23 -7.07
C MET A 122 13.12 -11.60 -8.45
N ARG A 123 13.59 -12.29 -9.49
CA ARG A 123 13.55 -11.77 -10.85
C ARG A 123 12.11 -11.66 -11.34
N SER A 124 11.32 -12.71 -11.18
CA SER A 124 9.90 -12.75 -11.53
C SER A 124 9.06 -11.77 -10.71
N LEU A 125 9.42 -11.55 -9.43
CA LEU A 125 8.84 -10.52 -8.57
C LEU A 125 9.06 -9.13 -9.15
N LEU A 126 10.32 -8.80 -9.44
CA LEU A 126 10.70 -7.46 -9.90
C LEU A 126 10.15 -7.18 -11.31
N LEU A 127 10.12 -8.20 -12.18
CA LEU A 127 9.44 -8.09 -13.48
C LEU A 127 7.93 -7.86 -13.33
N ARG A 128 7.28 -8.57 -12.40
CA ARG A 128 5.84 -8.36 -12.10
C ARG A 128 5.58 -6.96 -11.57
N ALA A 129 6.40 -6.46 -10.66
CA ALA A 129 6.27 -5.11 -10.13
C ALA A 129 6.41 -4.06 -11.25
N ILE A 130 7.41 -4.18 -12.14
CA ILE A 130 7.55 -3.27 -13.30
C ILE A 130 6.34 -3.37 -14.26
N ASP A 131 5.76 -4.55 -14.44
CA ASP A 131 4.55 -4.75 -15.25
C ASP A 131 3.32 -4.04 -14.64
N MET A 132 3.24 -3.98 -13.32
CA MET A 132 2.16 -3.29 -12.61
C MET A 132 2.29 -1.77 -12.70
N GLU A 133 3.49 -1.23 -12.52
CA GLU A 133 3.83 0.19 -12.77
C GLU A 133 3.45 0.60 -14.20
N LYS A 134 3.73 -0.28 -15.18
CA LYS A 134 3.33 -0.05 -16.57
C LYS A 134 1.82 0.03 -16.74
N ALA A 135 1.06 -0.82 -16.04
CA ALA A 135 -0.38 -0.83 -16.11
C ALA A 135 -0.96 0.49 -15.59
N VAL A 136 -0.46 0.98 -14.45
CA VAL A 136 -0.87 2.25 -13.85
C VAL A 136 -0.48 3.44 -14.73
N HIS A 137 0.77 3.46 -15.23
CA HIS A 137 1.21 4.44 -16.23
C HIS A 137 0.29 4.49 -17.47
N GLY A 138 -0.07 3.32 -18.01
CA GLY A 138 -0.95 3.21 -19.18
C GLY A 138 -2.38 3.66 -18.88
N LEU A 139 -2.88 3.42 -17.68
CA LEU A 139 -4.15 3.94 -17.19
C LEU A 139 -4.14 5.47 -17.13
N TYR A 140 -3.17 6.04 -16.41
CA TYR A 140 -3.05 7.50 -16.24
C TYR A 140 -2.83 8.22 -17.57
N THR A 141 -2.05 7.63 -18.48
CA THR A 141 -1.85 8.18 -19.84
C THR A 141 -3.16 8.27 -20.62
N ARG A 142 -4.03 7.25 -20.53
CA ARG A 142 -5.34 7.25 -21.21
C ARG A 142 -6.27 8.31 -20.63
N VAL A 143 -6.34 8.42 -19.30
CA VAL A 143 -7.14 9.44 -18.60
C VAL A 143 -6.67 10.84 -18.98
N ARG A 144 -5.35 11.08 -18.96
CA ARG A 144 -4.74 12.35 -19.39
C ARG A 144 -5.10 12.71 -20.84
N ALA A 145 -5.00 11.75 -21.75
CA ALA A 145 -5.31 11.98 -23.17
C ALA A 145 -6.80 12.29 -23.41
N ALA A 146 -7.68 11.73 -22.60
CA ALA A 146 -9.12 11.85 -22.77
C ALA A 146 -9.73 13.10 -22.07
N SER A 147 -9.09 13.64 -21.03
CA SER A 147 -9.65 14.74 -20.23
C SER A 147 -9.65 16.11 -20.93
N GLY A 148 -8.71 16.39 -21.84
CA GLY A 148 -8.67 17.60 -22.69
C GLY A 148 -8.66 18.96 -21.95
N ARG A 149 -8.53 18.99 -20.61
CA ARG A 149 -8.69 20.16 -19.74
C ARG A 149 -7.35 20.62 -19.15
N PRO A 150 -6.99 21.92 -19.19
CA PRO A 150 -5.66 22.41 -18.77
C PRO A 150 -5.29 22.18 -17.29
N VAL A 151 -6.24 22.34 -16.35
CA VAL A 151 -5.96 22.25 -14.89
C VAL A 151 -5.97 20.81 -14.38
N VAL A 152 -6.76 19.93 -15.03
CA VAL A 152 -6.76 18.47 -14.78
C VAL A 152 -5.40 17.83 -15.12
N CYS A 153 -4.60 18.46 -15.98
CA CYS A 153 -3.35 17.91 -16.47
C CYS A 153 -2.19 17.93 -15.47
N GLU A 154 -2.04 18.91 -14.56
CA GLU A 154 -0.78 18.99 -13.80
C GLU A 154 -0.58 17.81 -12.83
N LEU A 155 -1.63 17.36 -12.15
CA LEU A 155 -1.57 16.16 -11.31
C LEU A 155 -1.32 14.90 -12.15
N MET A 156 -2.05 14.75 -13.26
CA MET A 156 -1.90 13.59 -14.15
C MET A 156 -0.53 13.54 -14.82
N ASP A 157 0.03 14.68 -15.22
CA ASP A 157 1.37 14.81 -15.79
C ASP A 157 2.43 14.36 -14.78
N ARG A 158 2.23 14.71 -13.50
CA ARG A 158 3.09 14.26 -12.40
C ARG A 158 2.96 12.76 -12.17
N LEU A 159 1.74 12.23 -12.01
CA LEU A 159 1.48 10.81 -11.79
C LEU A 159 2.07 9.94 -12.93
N VAL A 160 1.82 10.30 -14.19
CA VAL A 160 2.41 9.59 -15.35
C VAL A 160 3.94 9.56 -15.29
N GLY A 161 4.58 10.69 -14.92
CA GLY A 161 6.05 10.75 -14.80
C GLY A 161 6.59 9.94 -13.63
N VAL A 162 5.81 9.84 -12.56
CA VAL A 162 6.14 9.15 -11.32
C VAL A 162 6.20 7.64 -11.53
N GLU A 163 5.19 7.02 -12.16
CA GLU A 163 5.19 5.55 -12.40
C GLU A 163 6.38 5.09 -13.26
N VAL A 164 6.79 5.90 -14.24
CA VAL A 164 7.98 5.58 -15.05
C VAL A 164 9.25 5.69 -14.21
N ALA A 165 9.32 6.67 -13.30
CA ALA A 165 10.46 6.82 -12.39
C ALA A 165 10.57 5.64 -11.43
N HIS A 166 9.43 5.15 -10.93
CA HIS A 166 9.33 3.96 -10.11
C HIS A 166 9.74 2.68 -10.83
N ALA A 167 9.15 2.41 -11.99
CA ALA A 167 9.57 1.30 -12.85
C ALA A 167 11.09 1.29 -13.08
N ARG A 168 11.73 2.46 -13.21
CA ARG A 168 13.20 2.58 -13.31
C ARG A 168 13.93 2.26 -11.99
N VAL A 169 13.37 2.60 -10.83
CA VAL A 169 13.91 2.19 -9.52
C VAL A 169 13.90 0.68 -9.42
N ILE A 170 12.76 0.05 -9.71
CA ILE A 170 12.60 -1.42 -9.66
C ILE A 170 13.52 -2.09 -10.68
N TYR A 171 13.65 -1.53 -11.89
CA TYR A 171 14.59 -2.03 -12.90
C TYR A 171 16.05 -2.01 -12.43
N ARG A 172 16.46 -0.99 -11.65
CA ARG A 172 17.81 -0.99 -11.05
C ARG A 172 17.99 -2.11 -10.04
N GLU A 173 16.94 -2.47 -9.30
CA GLU A 173 16.96 -3.63 -8.42
C GLU A 173 17.00 -4.94 -9.22
N LEU A 174 16.16 -5.07 -10.26
CA LEU A 174 16.12 -6.22 -11.17
C LEU A 174 17.50 -6.58 -11.72
N ARG A 175 18.32 -5.59 -12.04
CA ARG A 175 19.70 -5.78 -12.51
C ARG A 175 20.56 -6.62 -11.56
N LYS A 176 20.33 -6.55 -10.24
CA LYS A 176 21.07 -7.35 -9.24
C LYS A 176 20.66 -8.81 -9.26
N TRP A 177 19.44 -9.09 -9.71
CA TRP A 177 18.81 -10.41 -9.74
C TRP A 177 18.77 -11.02 -11.15
N TRP A 178 19.38 -10.37 -12.14
CA TRP A 178 19.47 -10.85 -13.51
C TRP A 178 20.68 -11.76 -13.69
N ALA A 179 20.47 -13.05 -13.90
CA ALA A 179 21.56 -14.00 -14.02
C ALA A 179 22.13 -14.02 -15.44
N ALA A 180 23.42 -14.38 -15.58
CA ALA A 180 24.04 -14.54 -16.91
C ALA A 180 23.34 -15.60 -17.77
N ALA A 181 22.71 -16.61 -17.13
CA ALA A 181 21.94 -17.65 -17.82
C ALA A 181 20.67 -17.12 -18.50
N ASP A 182 20.21 -15.92 -18.11
CA ASP A 182 19.01 -15.27 -18.66
C ASP A 182 19.32 -14.41 -19.89
N GLY A 183 20.59 -14.38 -20.31
CA GLY A 183 21.06 -13.54 -21.41
C GLY A 183 21.31 -12.09 -20.99
N GLU A 184 21.47 -11.22 -21.98
CA GLU A 184 21.67 -9.79 -21.75
C GLU A 184 20.35 -9.14 -21.32
N LEU A 185 20.35 -8.44 -20.19
CA LEU A 185 19.20 -7.66 -19.75
C LEU A 185 18.93 -6.53 -20.77
N PRO A 186 17.73 -6.48 -21.39
CA PRO A 186 17.39 -5.42 -22.33
C PRO A 186 17.41 -4.04 -21.65
N PRO A 187 17.73 -2.95 -22.37
CA PRO A 187 17.55 -1.59 -21.86
C PRO A 187 16.14 -1.38 -21.28
N PHE A 188 16.03 -0.51 -20.27
CA PHE A 188 14.78 -0.27 -19.56
C PHE A 188 13.61 -0.01 -20.50
N GLU A 189 13.81 0.86 -21.49
CA GLU A 189 12.77 1.26 -22.44
C GLU A 189 12.26 0.04 -23.24
N THR A 190 13.17 -0.81 -23.71
CA THR A 190 12.82 -2.03 -24.43
C THR A 190 12.10 -3.03 -23.54
N LEU A 191 12.59 -3.28 -22.32
CA LEU A 191 11.92 -4.17 -21.38
C LEU A 191 10.51 -3.66 -21.07
N PHE A 192 10.41 -2.39 -20.69
CA PHE A 192 9.15 -1.75 -20.32
C PHE A 192 8.14 -1.82 -21.47
N GLU A 193 8.55 -1.60 -22.71
CA GLU A 193 7.66 -1.73 -23.88
C GLU A 193 7.15 -3.16 -24.09
N THR A 194 7.97 -4.19 -23.82
CA THR A 194 7.60 -5.62 -24.03
C THR A 194 6.65 -6.21 -22.98
N LEU A 195 6.59 -5.62 -21.79
CA LEU A 195 5.69 -6.05 -20.73
C LEU A 195 4.22 -5.86 -21.13
N GLU A 196 3.27 -6.56 -20.49
CA GLU A 196 1.88 -6.54 -20.94
C GLU A 196 1.10 -5.34 -20.37
N GLY A 197 1.37 -4.95 -19.11
CA GLY A 197 0.73 -3.82 -18.44
C GLY A 197 -0.76 -4.03 -18.20
N ARG A 198 -1.18 -5.22 -17.73
CA ARG A 198 -2.61 -5.59 -17.62
C ARG A 198 -3.18 -5.55 -16.21
N VAL A 199 -2.35 -5.70 -15.18
CA VAL A 199 -2.77 -5.74 -13.77
C VAL A 199 -2.16 -4.54 -13.07
N LEU A 200 -3.00 -3.76 -12.42
CA LEU A 200 -2.65 -2.56 -11.68
C LEU A 200 -2.07 -2.90 -10.31
N GLU A 201 -1.45 -1.91 -9.71
CA GLU A 201 -0.98 -1.92 -8.33
C GLU A 201 -2.21 -1.96 -7.40
N GLY A 202 -2.28 -3.00 -6.56
CA GLY A 202 -3.52 -3.41 -5.86
C GLY A 202 -4.25 -4.61 -6.49
N GLY A 203 -3.77 -5.13 -7.63
CA GLY A 203 -4.19 -6.42 -8.19
C GLY A 203 -5.48 -6.42 -9.00
N ARG A 204 -6.00 -5.24 -9.36
CA ARG A 204 -7.14 -5.09 -10.28
C ARG A 204 -6.65 -5.10 -11.72
N SER A 205 -7.42 -5.67 -12.62
CA SER A 205 -7.17 -5.55 -14.05
C SER A 205 -7.51 -4.16 -14.56
N VAL A 206 -6.83 -3.75 -15.62
CA VAL A 206 -7.16 -2.51 -16.33
C VAL A 206 -8.62 -2.50 -16.83
N ASP A 207 -9.14 -3.66 -17.25
CA ASP A 207 -10.51 -3.80 -17.75
C ASP A 207 -11.57 -3.54 -16.67
N GLU A 208 -11.28 -3.92 -15.41
CA GLU A 208 -12.17 -3.64 -14.27
C GLU A 208 -12.37 -2.12 -14.05
N LEU A 209 -11.41 -1.28 -14.45
CA LEU A 209 -11.48 0.18 -14.27
C LEU A 209 -11.96 0.94 -15.51
N GLU A 210 -12.23 0.26 -16.62
CA GLU A 210 -12.70 0.88 -17.87
C GLU A 210 -13.95 1.77 -17.69
N PRO A 211 -14.96 1.41 -16.86
CA PRO A 211 -16.06 2.33 -16.54
C PRO A 211 -15.62 3.63 -15.88
N TRP A 212 -14.64 3.56 -14.99
CA TRP A 212 -14.09 4.74 -14.35
C TRP A 212 -13.28 5.59 -15.31
N ILE A 213 -12.46 5.00 -16.19
CA ILE A 213 -11.68 5.76 -17.19
C ILE A 213 -12.61 6.67 -17.98
N ARG A 214 -13.77 6.15 -18.40
CA ARG A 214 -14.80 6.95 -19.08
C ARG A 214 -15.34 8.08 -18.21
N SER A 215 -15.61 7.82 -16.93
CA SER A 215 -16.05 8.84 -15.96
C SER A 215 -14.99 9.92 -15.78
N ALA A 216 -13.77 9.55 -15.40
CA ALA A 216 -12.61 10.42 -15.19
C ALA A 216 -12.25 11.27 -16.41
N SER A 217 -12.44 10.73 -17.62
CA SER A 217 -12.27 11.49 -18.87
C SER A 217 -13.24 12.66 -19.00
N THR A 218 -14.36 12.63 -18.28
CA THR A 218 -15.42 13.66 -18.29
C THR A 218 -15.59 14.39 -16.95
N GLY A 219 -15.05 13.80 -15.87
CA GLY A 219 -15.12 14.26 -14.48
C GLY A 219 -14.24 15.47 -14.19
N ASP A 220 -14.23 15.91 -12.93
CA ASP A 220 -13.35 16.97 -12.45
C ASP A 220 -12.05 16.43 -11.81
N CYS A 221 -11.16 17.32 -11.39
CA CYS A 221 -9.87 16.92 -10.80
C CYS A 221 -10.03 16.13 -9.50
N HIS A 222 -11.14 16.29 -8.78
CA HIS A 222 -11.38 15.59 -7.52
C HIS A 222 -11.68 14.12 -7.78
N GLU A 223 -12.56 13.80 -8.73
CA GLU A 223 -12.87 12.41 -9.07
C GLU A 223 -11.64 11.62 -9.56
N VAL A 224 -10.73 12.29 -10.28
CA VAL A 224 -9.49 11.69 -10.74
C VAL A 224 -8.52 11.45 -9.58
N ALA A 225 -8.37 12.44 -8.71
CA ALA A 225 -7.49 12.35 -7.54
C ALA A 225 -7.99 11.33 -6.52
N ASP A 226 -9.31 11.23 -6.31
CA ASP A 226 -9.92 10.25 -5.41
C ASP A 226 -9.58 8.82 -5.85
N LEU A 227 -9.74 8.47 -7.13
CA LEU A 227 -9.34 7.14 -7.58
C LEU A 227 -7.84 6.94 -7.53
N ALA A 228 -7.04 7.91 -7.99
CA ALA A 228 -5.58 7.77 -7.92
C ALA A 228 -5.18 7.45 -6.48
N LEU A 229 -5.74 8.16 -5.50
CA LEU A 229 -5.54 7.90 -4.08
C LEU A 229 -5.97 6.48 -3.64
N GLU A 230 -7.12 5.99 -4.11
CA GLU A 230 -7.56 4.60 -3.87
C GLU A 230 -6.59 3.57 -4.46
N LEU A 231 -6.03 3.81 -5.65
CA LEU A 231 -5.05 2.93 -6.27
C LEU A 231 -3.74 2.91 -5.47
N GLU A 232 -3.24 4.08 -5.07
CA GLU A 232 -2.02 4.17 -4.26
C GLU A 232 -2.18 3.45 -2.92
N PHE A 233 -3.33 3.62 -2.24
CA PHE A 233 -3.56 2.93 -0.97
C PHE A 233 -3.78 1.42 -1.12
N ALA A 234 -4.43 0.98 -2.21
CA ALA A 234 -4.55 -0.45 -2.51
C ALA A 234 -3.20 -1.09 -2.85
N ALA A 235 -2.32 -0.36 -3.55
CA ALA A 235 -0.95 -0.77 -3.84
C ALA A 235 -0.11 -0.86 -2.56
N TYR A 236 -0.15 0.19 -1.74
CA TYR A 236 0.50 0.22 -0.42
C TYR A 236 0.09 -0.96 0.44
N ASP A 237 -1.22 -1.22 0.54
CA ASP A 237 -1.79 -2.30 1.33
C ASP A 237 -1.38 -3.69 0.80
N LEU A 238 -1.39 -3.86 -0.52
CA LEU A 238 -0.90 -5.07 -1.19
C LEU A 238 0.57 -5.34 -0.88
N TYR A 239 1.45 -4.36 -1.08
CA TYR A 239 2.89 -4.53 -0.86
C TYR A 239 3.20 -4.74 0.62
N ARG A 240 2.48 -4.06 1.51
CA ARG A 240 2.57 -4.29 2.95
C ARG A 240 2.34 -5.74 3.32
N THR A 241 1.25 -6.30 2.80
CA THR A 241 0.86 -7.69 3.05
C THR A 241 1.83 -8.68 2.39
N LEU A 242 2.27 -8.40 1.16
CA LEU A 242 3.26 -9.23 0.47
C LEU A 242 4.61 -9.28 1.19
N ALA A 243 4.99 -8.21 1.90
CA ALA A 243 6.21 -8.22 2.69
C ALA A 243 6.14 -9.22 3.86
N ASP A 244 4.98 -9.37 4.48
CA ASP A 244 4.76 -10.36 5.54
C ASP A 244 4.74 -11.79 4.95
N GLU A 245 4.02 -11.97 3.84
CA GLU A 245 3.95 -13.25 3.12
C GLU A 245 5.30 -13.68 2.53
N ALA A 246 6.18 -12.75 2.19
CA ALA A 246 7.53 -13.03 1.70
C ALA A 246 8.33 -13.88 2.69
N VAL A 247 8.18 -13.60 3.99
CA VAL A 247 8.90 -14.30 5.08
C VAL A 247 8.12 -15.51 5.57
N GLN A 248 6.80 -15.38 5.75
CA GLN A 248 5.99 -16.39 6.44
C GLN A 248 5.38 -17.48 5.54
N GLY A 249 5.03 -17.16 4.29
CA GLY A 249 4.19 -18.04 3.46
C GLY A 249 4.80 -18.46 2.12
N SER A 250 5.36 -17.51 1.38
CA SER A 250 5.81 -17.72 -0.02
C SER A 250 7.23 -18.26 -0.14
N GLY A 251 8.06 -18.13 0.89
CA GLY A 251 9.46 -18.57 0.88
C GLY A 251 10.40 -17.70 0.03
N LEU A 252 9.93 -16.52 -0.42
CA LEU A 252 10.76 -15.55 -1.16
C LEU A 252 11.85 -14.93 -0.27
N GLY A 253 11.61 -14.86 1.03
CA GLY A 253 12.58 -14.47 2.05
C GLY A 253 12.70 -12.96 2.28
N GLU A 254 13.65 -12.61 3.15
CA GLU A 254 13.87 -11.25 3.66
C GLU A 254 14.19 -10.20 2.58
N ASP A 255 14.88 -10.60 1.50
CA ASP A 255 15.20 -9.69 0.41
C ASP A 255 13.94 -9.24 -0.34
N ALA A 256 12.98 -10.15 -0.55
CA ALA A 256 11.68 -9.84 -1.14
C ALA A 256 10.84 -8.97 -0.19
N ALA A 257 10.84 -9.31 1.10
CA ALA A 257 10.15 -8.53 2.12
C ALA A 257 10.62 -7.08 2.13
N ARG A 258 11.94 -6.86 2.06
CA ARG A 258 12.54 -5.52 1.95
C ARG A 258 12.13 -4.79 0.68
N VAL A 259 12.09 -5.46 -0.48
CA VAL A 259 11.65 -4.83 -1.73
C VAL A 259 10.17 -4.41 -1.65
N PHE A 260 9.30 -5.27 -1.11
CA PHE A 260 7.89 -4.90 -0.93
C PHE A 260 7.69 -3.76 0.08
N LEU A 261 8.48 -3.73 1.16
CA LEU A 261 8.55 -2.63 2.11
C LEU A 261 8.95 -1.30 1.43
N ASP A 262 9.95 -1.34 0.56
CA ASP A 262 10.41 -0.17 -0.19
C ASP A 262 9.35 0.32 -1.20
N LEU A 263 8.65 -0.60 -1.87
CA LEU A 263 7.53 -0.28 -2.77
C LEU A 263 6.37 0.35 -2.01
N ALA A 264 5.96 -0.25 -0.89
CA ALA A 264 4.93 0.32 -0.01
C ALA A 264 5.29 1.74 0.43
N SER A 265 6.54 1.99 0.83
CA SER A 265 6.99 3.33 1.22
C SER A 265 6.82 4.36 0.08
N GLN A 266 7.04 3.92 -1.17
CA GLN A 266 6.89 4.76 -2.35
C GLN A 266 5.41 5.06 -2.66
N GLU A 267 4.51 4.07 -2.62
CA GLU A 267 3.07 4.31 -2.84
C GLU A 267 2.46 5.21 -1.76
N LYS A 268 2.92 5.07 -0.52
CA LYS A 268 2.56 5.99 0.56
C LYS A 268 3.00 7.43 0.26
N ALA A 269 4.13 7.63 -0.43
CA ALA A 269 4.58 8.95 -0.87
C ALA A 269 3.71 9.50 -2.00
N HIS A 270 3.23 8.65 -2.91
CA HIS A 270 2.27 9.04 -3.96
C HIS A 270 0.95 9.50 -3.39
N ALA A 271 0.37 8.71 -2.49
CA ALA A 271 -0.86 9.07 -1.80
C ALA A 271 -0.75 10.44 -1.13
N ARG A 272 0.39 10.75 -0.50
CA ARG A 272 0.68 12.08 0.08
C ARG A 272 0.76 13.18 -0.96
N MET A 273 1.41 12.92 -2.10
CA MET A 273 1.48 13.87 -3.21
C MET A 273 0.07 14.19 -3.76
N ILE A 274 -0.78 13.18 -3.91
CA ILE A 274 -2.16 13.33 -4.38
C ILE A 274 -2.98 14.14 -3.38
N VAL A 275 -2.94 13.79 -2.09
CA VAL A 275 -3.63 14.55 -1.03
C VAL A 275 -3.18 16.02 -1.00
N ALA A 276 -1.88 16.28 -1.17
CA ALA A 276 -1.36 17.64 -1.25
C ALA A 276 -1.85 18.39 -2.49
N ALA A 277 -2.03 17.70 -3.62
CA ALA A 277 -2.63 18.29 -4.83
C ALA A 277 -4.11 18.59 -4.63
N MET A 278 -4.87 17.69 -3.98
CA MET A 278 -6.29 17.87 -3.69
C MET A 278 -6.59 19.12 -2.87
N ALA A 279 -5.73 19.44 -1.90
CA ALA A 279 -5.85 20.65 -1.09
C ALA A 279 -5.77 21.94 -1.94
N ARG A 280 -4.99 21.93 -3.03
CA ARG A 280 -4.81 23.08 -3.93
C ARG A 280 -6.00 23.29 -4.87
N PHE A 281 -6.75 22.25 -5.21
CA PHE A 281 -7.96 22.37 -6.04
C PHE A 281 -9.02 23.28 -5.39
N GLY A 282 -9.09 23.28 -4.05
CA GLY A 282 -10.02 24.14 -3.31
C GLY A 282 -9.65 25.63 -3.29
N GLU A 283 -8.38 25.97 -3.53
CA GLU A 283 -7.90 27.35 -3.52
C GLU A 283 -8.15 28.06 -4.87
N GLU A 284 -8.04 27.35 -6.00
CA GLU A 284 -8.25 27.91 -7.34
C GLU A 284 -9.74 28.21 -7.65
N GLY A 285 -10.67 27.50 -7.00
CA GLY A 285 -12.11 27.76 -7.13
C GLY A 285 -12.59 29.03 -6.40
N ALA A 286 -11.84 29.51 -5.40
CA ALA A 286 -12.19 30.71 -4.64
C ALA A 286 -11.82 32.00 -5.39
N ASP A 287 -10.69 32.01 -6.11
CA ASP A 287 -10.20 33.18 -6.86
C ASP A 287 -10.95 33.41 -8.20
N ALA A 288 -11.65 32.40 -8.72
CA ALA A 288 -12.46 32.52 -9.94
C ALA A 288 -13.82 33.21 -9.74
N THR A 289 -14.15 33.60 -8.50
CA THR A 289 -15.41 34.27 -8.13
C THR A 289 -15.23 35.68 -7.54
N ALA A 290 -14.01 36.23 -7.59
CA ALA A 290 -13.69 37.59 -7.14
C ALA A 290 -13.61 38.61 -8.29
#